data_AF-A0A1H3U3N5-F1
#
_entry.id   AF-A0A1H3U3N5-F1
#
_cell.length_a   1.000
_cell.length_b   1.000
_cell.length_c   1.000
_cell.angle_alpha   90.00
_cell.angle_beta   90.00
_cell.angle_gamma   90.00
#
_symmetry.space_group_name_H-M   'P 1'
#
loop_
_entity.id
_entity.type
_entity.pdbx_description
1 polymer ?
#
loop_
_entity_poly.entity_id
_entity_poly.type
_entity_poly.pdbx_seq_one_letter_code
_entity_poly.pdbx_strand_id
1 'polypeptide(L)' 'MTLFLASGIEDDHFWVVQELDGALVETPWRIEREADGYRLSHADDSRETARGYALGAFVTPESAVEALRAML' A
#
# COMPACT_ATOMS: atom_id res chain seq x y z
N MET A 1 7.61 -12.47 -2.28
CA MET A 1 7.18 -11.83 -1.01
C MET A 1 5.67 -11.76 -0.99
N THR A 2 5.02 -12.11 0.13
CA THR A 2 3.56 -12.07 0.24
C THR A 2 3.15 -10.81 0.99
N LEU A 3 2.42 -9.91 0.30
CA LEU A 3 1.90 -8.66 0.87
C LEU A 3 0.38 -8.76 1.01
N PHE A 4 -0.20 -8.19 2.05
CA PHE A 4 -1.64 -8.20 2.31
C PHE A 4 -2.13 -6.79 2.66
N LEU A 5 -3.44 -6.59 2.53
CA LEU A 5 -4.12 -5.42 3.07
C LEU A 5 -4.46 -5.66 4.54
N ALA A 6 -4.22 -4.64 5.37
CA ALA A 6 -4.80 -4.52 6.70
C ALA A 6 -5.55 -3.21 6.79
N SER A 7 -6.81 -3.25 7.22
CA SER A 7 -7.55 -2.06 7.63
C SER A 7 -7.20 -1.75 9.09
N GLY A 8 -6.68 -0.55 9.35
CA GLY A 8 -6.44 -0.06 10.70
C GLY A 8 -7.73 0.38 11.40
N ILE A 9 -7.57 1.08 12.53
CA ILE A 9 -8.68 1.83 13.18
C ILE A 9 -9.03 3.08 12.35
N GLU A 10 -8.06 3.59 11.59
CA GLU A 10 -8.21 4.75 10.72
C GLU A 10 -8.91 4.31 9.43
N ASP A 11 -10.04 4.95 9.11
CA ASP A 11 -10.89 4.61 7.97
C ASP A 11 -10.46 5.30 6.66
N ASP A 12 -9.41 6.12 6.70
CA ASP A 12 -8.96 6.93 5.56
C ASP A 12 -7.89 6.24 4.69
N HIS A 13 -7.26 5.17 5.19
CA HIS A 13 -6.30 4.38 4.43
C HIS A 13 -6.20 2.91 4.86
N PHE A 14 -5.62 2.10 3.97
CA PHE A 14 -5.20 0.74 4.28
C PHE A 14 -3.70 0.68 4.51
N TRP A 15 -3.28 -0.19 5.41
CA TRP A 15 -1.89 -0.56 5.60
C TRP A 15 -1.55 -1.76 4.73
N VAL A 16 -0.32 -1.78 4.20
CA VAL A 16 0.23 -2.98 3.58
C VAL A 16 1.04 -3.71 4.64
N VAL A 17 0.73 -4.99 4.85
CA VAL A 17 1.46 -5.86 5.77
C VAL A 17 2.17 -6.96 4.98
N GLN A 18 3.28 -7.44 5.51
CA GLN A 18 4.03 -8.57 4.97
C GLN A 18 3.91 -9.77 5.91
N GLU A 19 3.74 -10.96 5.35
CA GLU A 19 3.87 -12.19 6.14
C GLU A 19 5.35 -12.57 6.31
N LEU A 20 5.77 -12.71 7.57
CA LEU A 20 7.10 -13.15 8.00
C LEU A 20 6.93 -14.20 9.09
N ASP A 21 7.42 -15.43 8.85
CA ASP A 21 7.37 -16.55 9.78
C ASP A 21 5.97 -16.82 10.38
N GLY A 22 4.92 -16.65 9.57
CA GLY A 22 3.52 -16.84 9.96
C GLY A 22 2.91 -15.69 10.76
N ALA A 23 3.63 -14.57 10.93
CA ALA A 23 3.13 -13.33 11.50
C ALA A 23 2.94 -12.26 10.42
N LEU A 24 1.89 -11.44 10.55
CA LEU A 24 1.69 -10.25 9.72
C LEU A 24 2.41 -9.07 10.37
N VAL A 25 3.35 -8.48 9.63
CA VAL A 25 4.17 -7.34 10.05
C VAL A 25 3.83 -6.14 9.18
N GLU A 26 3.58 -4.98 9.80
CA GLU A 26 3.32 -3.75 9.08
C GLU A 26 4.53 -3.34 8.22
N THR A 27 4.26 -2.92 6.99
CA THR A 27 5.25 -2.29 6.11
C THR A 27 5.02 -0.79 6.11
N PRO A 28 6.03 0.03 5.73
CA PRO A 28 5.83 1.48 5.60
C PRO A 28 4.93 1.88 4.42
N TRP A 29 4.41 0.93 3.63
CA TRP A 29 3.51 1.21 2.52
C TRP A 29 2.05 1.33 2.99
N ARG A 30 1.39 2.36 2.46
CA ARG A 30 -0.03 2.65 2.68
C ARG A 30 -0.77 2.78 1.37
N ILE A 31 -2.08 2.55 1.42
CA ILE A 31 -3.00 2.76 0.31
C ILE A 31 -4.08 3.74 0.75
N GLU A 32 -3.99 4.95 0.23
CA GLU A 32 -4.87 6.07 0.57
C GLU A 32 -6.05 6.12 -0.39
N ARG A 33 -7.25 6.41 0.13
CA ARG A 33 -8.43 6.62 -0.71
C ARG A 33 -8.52 8.08 -1.12
N GLU A 34 -8.44 8.31 -2.43
CA GLU A 34 -8.45 9.61 -3.07
C GLU A 34 -9.67 9.78 -3.99
N ALA A 35 -9.85 10.99 -4.50
CA ALA A 35 -10.98 11.31 -5.39
C ALA A 35 -10.99 10.47 -6.69
N ASP A 36 -9.81 10.05 -7.17
CA ASP A 36 -9.65 9.30 -8.42
C ASP A 36 -9.41 7.79 -8.22
N GLY A 37 -9.49 7.30 -6.97
CA GLY A 37 -9.31 5.88 -6.64
C GLY A 37 -8.40 5.68 -5.44
N TYR A 38 -7.57 4.65 -5.47
CA TYR A 38 -6.63 4.32 -4.40
C TYR A 38 -5.20 4.60 -4.84
N ARG A 39 -4.38 5.20 -3.99
CA ARG A 39 -2.98 5.54 -4.31
C ARG A 39 -2.00 4.93 -3.31
N LEU A 40 -0.84 4.52 -3.80
CA LEU A 40 0.26 4.00 -2.99
C LEU A 40 1.12 5.15 -2.45
N SER A 41 1.30 5.20 -1.14
CA SER A 41 2.22 6.11 -0.45
C SER A 41 3.16 5.34 0.48
N HIS A 42 4.27 5.98 0.86
CA HIS A 42 5.25 5.41 1.77
C HIS A 42 5.43 6.34 2.97
N ALA A 43 5.15 5.84 4.17
CA ALA A 43 5.11 6.61 5.42
C ALA A 43 6.42 7.34 5.74
N ASP A 44 7.56 6.71 5.44
CA ASP A 44 8.88 7.18 5.88
C ASP A 44 9.76 7.77 4.78
N ASP A 45 9.35 7.68 3.50
CA ASP A 45 10.20 8.06 2.36
C ASP A 45 9.40 8.72 1.24
N SER A 46 9.61 10.02 1.07
CA SER A 46 9.00 10.84 0.02
C SER A 46 9.34 10.39 -1.41
N ARG A 47 10.51 9.78 -1.64
CA ARG A 47 10.92 9.30 -2.98
C ARG A 47 10.15 8.04 -3.35
N GLU A 48 9.97 7.14 -2.39
CA GLU A 48 9.15 5.94 -2.57
C GLU A 48 7.67 6.32 -2.71
N THR A 49 7.19 7.32 -1.97
CA THR A 49 5.86 7.92 -2.22
C THR A 49 5.72 8.41 -3.66
N ALA A 50 6.71 9.16 -4.18
CA ALA A 50 6.66 9.65 -5.55
C ALA A 50 6.64 8.50 -6.59
N ARG A 51 7.36 7.40 -6.32
CA ARG A 51 7.33 6.18 -7.15
C ARG A 51 5.95 5.53 -7.12
N GLY A 52 5.35 5.37 -5.94
CA GLY A 52 4.00 4.83 -5.78
C GLY A 52 2.95 5.69 -6.52
N TYR A 53 3.02 7.01 -6.37
CA TYR A 53 2.12 7.95 -7.06
C TYR A 53 2.28 7.92 -8.59
N ALA A 54 3.49 7.65 -9.10
CA ALA A 54 3.74 7.55 -10.54
C ALA A 54 3.05 6.33 -11.19
N LEU A 55 2.63 5.33 -10.40
CA LEU A 55 1.82 4.20 -10.88
C LEU A 55 0.36 4.60 -11.16
N GLY A 56 -0.07 5.78 -10.70
CA GLY A 56 -1.44 6.28 -10.86
C GLY A 56 -2.38 5.78 -9.77
N ALA A 57 -3.67 6.05 -9.96
CA ALA A 57 -4.72 5.58 -9.06
C ALA A 57 -5.25 4.20 -9.50
N PHE A 58 -5.55 3.38 -8.51
CA PHE A 58 -6.09 2.04 -8.68
C PHE A 58 -7.59 2.02 -8.36
N VAL A 59 -8.33 1.12 -9.02
CA VAL A 59 -9.77 0.95 -8.79
C VAL A 59 -10.06 0.32 -7.42
N THR A 60 -9.17 -0.57 -6.95
CA THR A 60 -9.31 -1.27 -5.66
C THR A 60 -7.98 -1.26 -4.90
N PRO A 61 -7.99 -1.33 -3.56
CA PRO A 61 -6.75 -1.39 -2.78
C PRO A 61 -5.96 -2.68 -3.05
N GLU A 62 -6.62 -3.79 -3.39
CA GLU A 62 -5.94 -5.05 -3.73
C GLU A 62 -5.10 -4.90 -5.00
N SER A 63 -5.64 -4.18 -5.98
CA SER A 63 -4.91 -3.88 -7.23
C SER A 63 -3.66 -3.05 -6.97
N ALA A 64 -3.71 -2.14 -5.98
CA ALA A 64 -2.55 -1.39 -5.53
C ALA A 64 -1.50 -2.31 -4.86
N VAL A 65 -1.92 -3.28 -4.04
CA VAL A 65 -1.00 -4.29 -3.47
C VAL A 65 -0.32 -5.13 -4.55
N GLU A 66 -1.06 -5.56 -5.58
CA GLU A 66 -0.46 -6.32 -6.68
C GLU A 66 0.59 -5.49 -7.44
N ALA A 67 0.33 -4.21 -7.68
CA ALA A 67 1.30 -3.31 -8.30
C ALA A 67 2.54 -3.11 -7.42
N LEU A 68 2.35 -2.96 -6.11
CA LEU A 68 3.46 -2.86 -5.15
C LEU A 68 4.32 -4.14 -5.15
N ARG A 69 3.71 -5.32 -5.20
CA ARG A 69 4.44 -6.60 -5.30
C ARG A 69 5.29 -6.71 -6.57
N ALA A 70 4.89 -6.07 -7.66
CA ALA A 70 5.66 -6.07 -8.91
C ALA A 70 6.82 -5.06 -8.90
N MET A 71 6.79 -4.07 -8.01
CA MET A 71 7.79 -3.01 -7.90
C MET A 71 8.96 -3.38 -6.97
N LEU A 72 8.71 -4.22 -5.96
CA LEU A 72 9.68 -4.67 -4.94
C LEU A 72 10.36 -5.99 -5.33
#